data_AF-A0A927ZND5-F1
#
_entry.id   AF-A0A927ZND5-F1
#
_cell.length_a   1.000
_cell.length_b   1.000
_cell.length_c   1.000
_cell.angle_alpha   90.00
_cell.angle_beta   90.00
_cell.angle_gamma   90.00
#
_symmetry.space_group_name_H-M   'P 1'
#
loop_
_entity.id
_entity.type
_entity.pdbx_description
1 polymer ?
#
loop_
_entity_poly.entity_id
_entity_poly.type
_entity_poly.pdbx_seq_one_letter_code
_entity_poly.pdbx_strand_id
1 'polypeptide(L)'
;MSIISGLFRSRDKPTNSTSGSAYRFFFGGSTSGKPVNERSALQMTAVYACVRILSEAIAGLPVHLYKYQEDGSKEKALKHSLYRLLHDAPNPEMTSFVFRETLMTHLLLWGNAYAQIIRNGKGEVIALYPLMPNRMTVDRDDKGKLYYQYQMQDSDAPTMKTGTVTLKTTDVLHIPGLGFDGLVGYSPIAMAKNAIGMAIACEEYGAKFFANGATPGGILEHPGTVKDPAKVRESWNSAFGGSSNA
;
A
#
# COMPACT_ATOMS: atom_id res chain seq x y z
N MET A 1 28.04 -20.51 41.01
CA MET A 1 26.83 -19.66 40.97
C MET A 1 27.27 -18.22 40.74
N SER A 2 27.54 -17.85 39.49
CA SER A 2 27.96 -16.49 39.14
C SER A 2 26.86 -15.83 38.32
N ILE A 3 26.20 -14.84 38.93
CA ILE A 3 24.98 -14.14 38.49
C ILE A 3 25.30 -13.00 37.50
N ILE A 4 26.53 -12.94 36.95
CA ILE A 4 27.01 -11.76 36.19
C ILE A 4 27.30 -12.07 34.70
N SER A 5 27.06 -13.29 34.21
CA SER A 5 27.30 -13.62 32.78
C SER A 5 26.30 -13.00 31.78
N GLY A 6 25.27 -12.30 32.26
CA GLY A 6 24.23 -11.67 31.43
C GLY A 6 24.55 -10.25 30.92
N LEU A 7 25.59 -9.58 31.46
CA LEU A 7 25.88 -8.17 31.16
C LEU A 7 26.88 -7.94 30.00
N PHE A 8 27.43 -9.01 29.42
CA PHE A 8 28.39 -8.92 28.31
C PHE A 8 28.04 -9.88 27.15
N ARG A 9 26.78 -9.87 26.71
CA ARG A 9 26.52 -10.30 25.33
C ARG A 9 26.97 -9.18 24.40
N SER A 10 28.15 -9.36 23.80
CA SER A 10 28.50 -8.63 22.59
C SER A 10 27.33 -8.74 21.61
N ARG A 11 26.89 -7.60 21.07
CA ARG A 11 25.95 -7.50 19.94
C ARG A 11 26.61 -7.95 18.62
N ASP A 12 27.71 -8.71 18.66
CA ASP A 12 28.38 -9.25 17.50
C ASP A 12 27.75 -10.56 17.04
N LYS A 13 26.63 -10.44 16.33
CA LYS A 13 26.38 -11.19 15.10
C LYS A 13 25.58 -10.32 14.12
N PRO A 14 26.20 -9.29 13.52
CA PRO A 14 25.59 -8.65 12.37
C PRO A 14 25.49 -9.70 11.26
N THR A 15 24.26 -10.13 10.94
CA THR A 15 23.98 -10.76 9.66
C THR A 15 24.20 -9.69 8.59
N ASN A 16 24.91 -10.02 7.51
CA ASN A 16 25.06 -9.14 6.36
C ASN A 16 23.68 -8.84 5.75
N SER A 17 22.99 -7.83 6.24
CA SER A 17 21.88 -7.20 5.57
C SER A 17 22.39 -5.88 5.02
N THR A 18 22.51 -5.76 3.70
CA THR A 18 22.63 -4.44 3.07
C THR A 18 21.44 -3.60 3.51
N SER A 19 21.68 -2.32 3.85
CA SER A 19 20.69 -1.37 4.39
C SER A 19 19.40 -1.19 3.56
N GLY A 20 19.27 -1.82 2.40
CA GLY A 20 18.12 -1.72 1.49
C GLY A 20 16.91 -2.61 1.81
N SER A 21 17.03 -3.60 2.71
CA SER A 21 15.88 -4.45 3.11
C SER A 21 15.29 -4.06 4.49
N ALA A 22 16.02 -3.24 5.25
CA ALA A 22 15.68 -2.89 6.63
C ALA A 22 14.74 -1.68 6.76
N TYR A 23 14.56 -0.85 5.73
CA TYR A 23 13.52 0.18 5.72
C TYR A 23 12.16 -0.42 5.37
N ARG A 24 11.73 -1.39 6.17
CA ARG A 24 10.31 -1.66 6.33
C ARG A 24 9.75 -0.43 7.04
N PHE A 25 9.24 0.53 6.27
CA PHE A 25 8.39 1.55 6.85
C PHE A 25 7.20 0.83 7.47
N PHE A 26 7.28 0.60 8.79
CA PHE A 26 6.23 -0.10 9.50
C PHE A 26 4.97 0.76 9.41
N PHE A 27 4.02 0.29 8.61
CA PHE A 27 2.61 0.59 8.81
C PHE A 27 2.30 0.32 10.29
N GLY A 28 1.68 1.27 10.96
CA GLY A 28 1.56 1.25 12.41
C GLY A 28 0.81 2.44 12.96
N GLY A 29 0.80 2.55 14.29
CA GLY A 29 0.19 3.68 14.98
C GLY A 29 0.82 5.00 14.53
N SER A 30 -0.04 5.95 14.18
CA SER A 30 0.34 7.36 14.04
C SER A 30 0.49 8.01 15.42
N THR A 31 1.06 9.22 15.46
CA THR A 31 1.16 10.03 16.69
C THR A 31 -0.19 10.36 17.33
N SER A 32 -1.30 10.29 16.58
CA SER A 32 -2.67 10.44 17.12
C SER A 32 -3.24 9.14 17.70
N GLY A 33 -2.48 8.04 17.68
CA GLY A 33 -2.93 6.71 18.09
C GLY A 33 -3.80 5.99 17.05
N LYS A 34 -4.06 6.61 15.89
CA LYS A 34 -4.83 5.98 14.80
C LYS A 34 -3.97 5.00 14.00
N PRO A 35 -4.43 3.77 13.75
CA PRO A 35 -3.73 2.86 12.86
C PRO A 35 -3.82 3.39 11.43
N VAL A 36 -2.69 3.51 10.75
CA VAL A 36 -2.63 3.94 9.35
C VAL A 36 -2.01 2.85 8.48
N ASN A 37 -2.80 2.40 7.52
CA ASN A 37 -2.41 1.52 6.43
C ASN A 37 -3.07 2.01 5.13
N GLU A 38 -2.82 1.31 4.03
CA GLU A 38 -3.29 1.65 2.69
C GLU A 38 -4.83 1.67 2.63
N ARG A 39 -5.48 0.73 3.33
CA ARG A 39 -6.95 0.65 3.39
C ARG A 39 -7.55 1.81 4.17
N SER A 40 -7.04 2.09 5.37
CA SER A 40 -7.53 3.19 6.20
C SER A 40 -7.22 4.55 5.58
N ALA A 41 -6.07 4.67 4.90
CA ALA A 41 -5.71 5.89 4.18
C ALA A 41 -6.64 6.12 2.97
N LEU A 42 -6.91 5.11 2.14
CA LEU A 42 -7.83 5.23 1.01
C LEU A 42 -9.27 5.58 1.42
N GLN A 43 -9.68 5.28 2.65
CA GLN A 43 -10.99 5.69 3.16
C GLN A 43 -11.09 7.20 3.41
N MET A 44 -9.96 7.89 3.52
CA MET A 44 -9.95 9.35 3.56
C MET A 44 -10.18 9.94 2.18
N THR A 45 -11.14 10.86 2.10
CA THR A 45 -11.56 11.50 0.84
C THR A 45 -10.40 12.20 0.13
N ALA A 46 -9.53 12.89 0.87
CA ALA A 46 -8.37 13.58 0.32
C ALA A 46 -7.36 12.59 -0.31
N VAL A 47 -7.06 11.49 0.37
CA VAL A 47 -6.14 10.46 -0.15
C VAL A 47 -6.75 9.78 -1.38
N TYR A 48 -8.03 9.40 -1.31
CA TYR A 48 -8.75 8.79 -2.43
C TYR A 48 -8.72 9.71 -3.67
N ALA A 49 -9.01 11.00 -3.50
CA ALA A 49 -9.01 11.96 -4.59
C ALA A 49 -7.62 12.12 -5.21
N CYS A 50 -6.56 12.24 -4.41
CA CYS A 50 -5.19 12.34 -4.91
C CYS A 50 -4.75 11.08 -5.67
N VAL A 51 -5.04 9.89 -5.12
CA VAL A 51 -4.71 8.62 -5.76
C VAL A 51 -5.43 8.52 -7.09
N ARG A 52 -6.75 8.75 -7.11
CA ARG A 52 -7.59 8.69 -8.30
C ARG A 52 -7.12 9.63 -9.40
N ILE A 53 -6.89 10.91 -9.08
CA ILE A 53 -6.46 11.90 -10.08
C ILE A 53 -5.13 11.49 -10.71
N LEU A 54 -4.15 11.08 -9.90
CA LEU A 54 -2.83 10.68 -10.41
C LEU A 54 -2.88 9.37 -11.20
N SER A 55 -3.63 8.38 -10.73
CA SER A 55 -3.75 7.08 -11.38
C SER A 55 -4.48 7.18 -12.72
N GLU A 56 -5.63 7.86 -12.75
CA GLU A 56 -6.42 8.06 -13.98
C GLU A 56 -5.66 8.93 -14.99
N ALA A 57 -4.97 9.99 -14.54
CA ALA A 57 -4.19 10.85 -15.42
C ALA A 57 -3.07 10.10 -16.14
N ILE A 58 -2.29 9.29 -15.40
CA ILE A 58 -1.23 8.47 -15.99
C ILE A 58 -1.80 7.35 -16.86
N ALA A 59 -2.89 6.71 -16.45
CA ALA A 59 -3.54 5.66 -17.21
C ALA A 59 -4.07 6.14 -18.56
N GLY A 60 -4.56 7.38 -18.61
CA GLY A 60 -5.09 8.03 -19.82
C GLY A 60 -4.03 8.38 -20.87
N LEU A 61 -2.74 8.38 -20.51
CA LEU A 61 -1.67 8.64 -21.47
C LEU A 61 -1.42 7.41 -22.36
N PRO A 62 -1.44 7.55 -23.70
CA PRO A 62 -1.16 6.44 -24.60
C PRO A 62 0.33 6.06 -24.54
N VAL A 63 0.60 4.75 -24.45
CA VAL A 63 1.96 4.20 -24.52
C VAL A 63 2.15 3.57 -25.89
N HIS A 64 2.94 4.23 -26.73
CA HIS A 64 3.32 3.71 -28.04
C HIS A 64 4.72 3.12 -28.00
N LEU A 65 4.88 1.91 -28.55
CA LEU A 65 6.19 1.32 -28.77
C LEU A 65 6.76 1.81 -30.11
N TYR A 66 8.02 2.23 -30.08
CA TYR A 66 8.74 2.70 -31.27
C TYR A 66 9.95 1.81 -31.56
N LYS A 67 10.26 1.64 -32.84
CA LYS A 67 11.49 1.02 -33.34
C LYS A 67 12.33 2.10 -34.02
N TYR A 68 13.65 2.04 -33.81
CA TYR A 68 14.62 2.83 -34.55
C TYR A 68 14.93 2.16 -35.89
N GLN A 69 14.88 2.94 -36.97
CA GLN A 69 15.31 2.52 -38.29
C GLN A 69 16.81 2.77 -38.49
N GLU A 70 17.37 2.22 -39.56
CA GLU A 70 18.79 2.35 -39.89
C GLU A 70 19.22 3.81 -40.14
N ASP A 71 18.29 4.65 -40.58
CA ASP A 71 18.47 6.09 -40.79
C ASP A 71 18.32 6.94 -39.51
N GLY A 72 18.07 6.29 -38.36
CA GLY A 72 17.86 6.94 -37.07
C GLY A 72 16.43 7.46 -36.83
N SER A 73 15.52 7.32 -37.80
CA SER A 73 14.11 7.68 -37.64
C SER A 73 13.37 6.71 -36.70
N LYS A 74 12.24 7.16 -36.15
CA LYS A 74 11.39 6.39 -35.23
C LYS A 74 10.07 6.04 -35.90
N GLU A 75 9.74 4.75 -35.95
CA GLU A 75 8.45 4.28 -36.41
C GLU A 75 7.68 3.56 -35.29
N LYS A 76 6.34 3.64 -35.29
CA LYS A 76 5.52 2.88 -34.35
C LYS A 76 5.61 1.39 -34.67
N ALA A 77 6.01 0.58 -33.69
CA ALA A 77 6.19 -0.85 -33.83
C ALA A 77 4.86 -1.63 -33.68
N LEU A 78 3.86 -1.33 -34.51
CA LEU A 78 2.49 -1.86 -34.38
C LEU A 78 2.41 -3.40 -34.42
N LYS A 79 3.34 -4.03 -35.15
CA LYS A 79 3.39 -5.50 -35.31
C LYS A 79 4.11 -6.21 -34.16
N HIS A 80 4.75 -5.48 -33.26
CA HIS A 80 5.50 -6.06 -32.14
C HIS A 80 4.53 -6.49 -31.04
N SER A 81 4.74 -7.67 -30.45
CA SER A 81 3.84 -8.23 -29.41
C SER A 81 3.59 -7.27 -28.24
N LEU A 82 4.67 -6.63 -27.75
CA LEU A 82 4.60 -5.63 -26.68
C LEU A 82 3.76 -4.40 -27.02
N TYR A 83 3.57 -4.04 -28.29
CA TYR A 83 2.74 -2.88 -28.64
C TYR A 83 1.32 -3.09 -28.13
N ARG A 84 0.70 -4.23 -28.47
CA ARG A 84 -0.65 -4.58 -28.00
C ARG A 84 -0.73 -4.66 -26.47
N LEU A 85 0.28 -5.25 -25.82
CA LEU A 85 0.28 -5.44 -24.36
C LEU A 85 0.39 -4.12 -23.60
N LEU A 86 1.17 -3.16 -24.10
CA LEU A 86 1.37 -1.87 -23.44
C LEU A 86 0.30 -0.85 -23.84
N HIS A 87 -0.22 -0.93 -25.07
CA HIS A 87 -1.18 0.03 -25.62
C HIS A 87 -2.64 -0.38 -25.36
N ASP A 88 -3.02 -1.63 -25.66
CA ASP A 88 -4.43 -2.06 -25.72
C ASP A 88 -4.87 -2.82 -24.46
N ALA A 89 -4.27 -3.99 -24.24
CA ALA A 89 -4.63 -4.91 -23.17
C ALA A 89 -3.43 -5.79 -22.78
N PRO A 90 -2.94 -5.70 -21.54
CA PRO A 90 -1.78 -6.48 -21.07
C PRO A 90 -2.13 -7.93 -20.77
N ASN A 91 -3.40 -8.25 -20.58
CA ASN A 91 -3.92 -9.59 -20.36
C ASN A 91 -5.42 -9.62 -20.76
N PRO A 92 -6.07 -10.80 -20.79
CA PRO A 92 -7.49 -10.90 -21.16
C PRO A 92 -8.49 -10.28 -20.18
N GLU A 93 -8.07 -9.94 -18.96
CA GLU A 93 -8.96 -9.52 -17.86
C GLU A 93 -9.07 -8.00 -17.74
N MET A 94 -8.11 -7.24 -18.27
CA MET A 94 -8.06 -5.79 -18.12
C MET A 94 -7.49 -5.07 -19.35
N THR A 95 -7.86 -3.80 -19.50
CA THR A 95 -7.26 -2.91 -20.51
C THR A 95 -5.92 -2.35 -20.02
N SER A 96 -5.11 -1.83 -20.93
CA SER A 96 -3.85 -1.17 -20.56
C SER A 96 -4.07 0.09 -19.71
N PHE A 97 -5.24 0.73 -19.82
CA PHE A 97 -5.64 1.82 -18.92
C PHE A 97 -5.72 1.30 -17.48
N VAL A 98 -6.56 0.29 -17.23
CA VAL A 98 -6.78 -0.28 -15.89
C VAL A 98 -5.48 -0.83 -15.31
N PHE A 99 -4.63 -1.45 -16.12
CA PHE A 99 -3.32 -1.92 -15.68
C PHE A 99 -2.42 -0.78 -15.21
N ARG A 100 -2.27 0.30 -15.99
CA ARG A 100 -1.46 1.46 -15.61
C ARG A 100 -2.04 2.16 -14.38
N GLU A 101 -3.36 2.29 -14.32
CA GLU A 101 -4.07 2.83 -13.16
C GLU A 101 -3.77 2.02 -11.89
N THR A 102 -3.81 0.69 -12.01
CA THR A 102 -3.50 -0.25 -10.91
C THR A 102 -2.05 -0.10 -10.47
N LEU A 103 -1.09 -0.10 -11.40
CA LEU A 103 0.33 0.07 -11.07
C LEU A 103 0.61 1.45 -10.44
N MET A 104 -0.02 2.52 -10.93
CA MET A 104 0.14 3.84 -10.34
C MET A 104 -0.46 3.90 -8.93
N THR A 105 -1.63 3.28 -8.73
CA THR A 105 -2.21 3.11 -7.39
C THR A 105 -1.27 2.33 -6.47
N HIS A 106 -0.62 1.28 -6.99
CA HIS A 106 0.35 0.51 -6.23
C HIS A 106 1.55 1.38 -5.77
N LEU A 107 2.08 2.22 -6.66
CA LEU A 107 3.14 3.18 -6.32
C LEU A 107 2.71 4.18 -5.25
N LEU A 108 1.50 4.73 -5.35
CA LEU A 108 1.04 5.78 -4.43
C LEU A 108 0.72 5.25 -3.03
N LEU A 109 0.34 3.98 -2.91
CA LEU A 109 -0.02 3.38 -1.63
C LEU A 109 1.15 2.63 -0.99
N TRP A 110 1.85 1.80 -1.74
CA TRP A 110 2.93 0.94 -1.24
C TRP A 110 4.33 1.43 -1.59
N GLY A 111 4.46 2.45 -2.45
CA GLY A 111 5.75 2.92 -2.95
C GLY A 111 6.35 2.04 -4.04
N ASN A 112 5.70 0.93 -4.40
CA ASN A 112 6.23 -0.06 -5.33
C ASN A 112 5.11 -0.66 -6.17
N ALA A 113 5.37 -0.88 -7.44
CA ALA A 113 4.46 -1.57 -8.34
C ALA A 113 5.16 -2.73 -9.03
N TYR A 114 4.46 -3.86 -9.07
CA TYR A 114 4.97 -5.11 -9.62
C TYR A 114 4.00 -5.67 -10.64
N ALA A 115 4.53 -6.24 -11.72
CA ALA A 115 3.78 -7.09 -12.61
C ALA A 115 4.59 -8.32 -12.98
N GLN A 116 3.95 -9.48 -12.98
CA GLN A 116 4.52 -10.71 -13.50
C GLN A 116 4.54 -10.65 -15.04
N ILE A 117 5.67 -11.03 -15.61
CA ILE A 117 5.89 -11.13 -17.05
C ILE A 117 5.67 -12.57 -17.47
N ILE A 118 4.63 -12.83 -18.25
CA ILE A 118 4.33 -14.15 -18.80
C ILE A 118 4.90 -14.25 -20.21
N ARG A 119 5.66 -15.32 -20.48
CA ARG A 119 6.32 -15.56 -21.77
C ARG A 119 5.86 -16.88 -22.39
N ASN A 120 5.81 -16.94 -23.71
CA ASN A 120 5.60 -18.19 -24.44
C ASN A 120 6.89 -19.02 -24.54
N GLY A 121 6.81 -20.22 -25.14
CA GLY A 121 7.97 -21.10 -25.34
C GLY A 121 9.08 -20.53 -26.25
N LYS A 122 8.81 -19.44 -26.99
CA LYS A 122 9.80 -18.70 -27.78
C LYS A 122 10.44 -17.53 -27.01
N GLY A 123 10.04 -17.31 -25.75
CA GLY A 123 10.52 -16.22 -24.91
C GLY A 123 9.83 -14.87 -25.12
N GLU A 124 8.85 -14.80 -26.02
CA GLU A 124 8.09 -13.57 -26.28
C GLU A 124 7.14 -13.29 -25.11
N VAL A 125 7.07 -12.03 -24.67
CA VAL A 125 6.11 -11.61 -23.65
C VAL A 125 4.70 -11.65 -24.24
N ILE A 126 3.80 -12.36 -23.58
CA ILE A 126 2.42 -12.56 -24.02
C ILE A 126 1.38 -12.00 -23.04
N ALA A 127 1.76 -11.77 -21.78
CA ALA A 127 0.88 -11.11 -20.81
C ALA A 127 1.66 -10.44 -19.68
N LEU A 128 1.04 -9.44 -19.07
CA LEU A 128 1.48 -8.81 -17.82
C LEU A 128 0.34 -8.88 -16.80
N TYR A 129 0.63 -9.40 -15.61
CA TYR A 129 -0.33 -9.50 -14.52
C TYR A 129 0.15 -8.70 -13.32
N PRO A 130 -0.63 -7.73 -12.79
CA PRO A 130 -0.24 -6.98 -11.61
C PRO A 130 -0.09 -7.92 -10.41
N LEU A 131 0.97 -7.72 -9.63
CA LEU A 131 1.22 -8.44 -8.38
C LEU A 131 1.01 -7.48 -7.20
N MET A 132 0.37 -7.98 -6.15
CA MET A 132 0.08 -7.19 -4.96
C MET A 132 1.36 -6.82 -4.19
N PRO A 133 1.67 -5.53 -3.99
CA PRO A 133 2.94 -5.13 -3.35
C PRO A 133 3.08 -5.62 -1.91
N ASN A 134 1.98 -5.67 -1.14
CA ASN A 134 1.98 -6.18 0.23
C ASN A 134 2.25 -7.69 0.35
N ARG A 135 2.28 -8.42 -0.78
CA ARG A 135 2.63 -9.85 -0.86
C ARG A 135 4.01 -10.07 -1.47
N MET A 136 4.72 -9.00 -1.82
CA MET A 136 6.04 -9.04 -2.42
C MET A 136 7.13 -8.76 -1.39
N THR A 137 8.19 -9.56 -1.41
CA THR A 137 9.44 -9.29 -0.70
C THR A 137 10.56 -9.24 -1.72
N VAL A 138 11.37 -8.18 -1.67
CA VAL A 138 12.51 -7.95 -2.55
C VAL A 138 13.77 -7.92 -1.71
N ASP A 139 14.75 -8.77 -2.03
CA ASP A 139 16.03 -8.78 -1.34
C ASP A 139 17.16 -9.27 -2.26
N ARG A 140 18.38 -9.31 -1.73
CA ARG A 140 19.55 -9.88 -2.40
C ARG A 140 19.98 -11.16 -1.71
N ASP A 141 20.39 -12.15 -2.51
CA ASP A 141 21.03 -13.36 -1.98
C ASP A 141 22.46 -13.09 -1.48
N ASP A 142 23.12 -14.13 -0.93
CA ASP A 142 24.50 -14.06 -0.44
C ASP A 142 25.54 -13.64 -1.51
N LYS A 143 25.16 -13.67 -2.79
CA LYS A 143 25.97 -13.27 -3.94
C LYS A 143 25.60 -11.87 -4.45
N GLY A 144 24.72 -11.16 -3.75
CA GLY A 144 24.24 -9.83 -4.11
C GLY A 144 23.20 -9.82 -5.25
N LYS A 145 22.70 -10.99 -5.68
CA LYS A 145 21.73 -11.08 -6.77
C LYS A 145 20.33 -10.80 -6.25
N LEU A 146 19.65 -9.87 -6.90
CA LEU A 146 18.27 -9.53 -6.62
C LEU A 146 17.35 -10.74 -6.82
N TYR A 147 16.44 -10.97 -5.88
CA TYR A 147 15.36 -11.93 -6.01
C TYR A 147 14.04 -11.33 -5.53
N TYR A 148 12.95 -11.90 -6.04
CA TYR A 148 11.58 -11.52 -5.69
C TYR A 148 10.90 -12.75 -5.08
N GLN A 149 10.34 -12.61 -3.87
CA GLN A 149 9.50 -13.63 -3.26
C GLN A 149 8.07 -13.12 -3.19
N TYR A 150 7.15 -13.88 -3.78
CA TYR A 150 5.74 -13.53 -3.81
C TYR A 150 4.92 -14.57 -3.04
N GLN A 151 4.09 -14.11 -2.12
CA GLN A 151 3.14 -14.96 -1.39
C GLN A 151 1.87 -15.13 -2.23
N MET A 152 1.69 -16.31 -2.83
CA MET A 152 0.50 -16.61 -3.62
C MET A 152 -0.71 -16.90 -2.75
N GLN A 153 -1.89 -16.53 -3.26
CA GLN A 153 -3.19 -16.92 -2.72
C GLN A 153 -4.00 -17.71 -3.76
N ASP A 154 -5.01 -18.45 -3.30
CA ASP A 154 -5.86 -19.29 -4.16
C ASP A 154 -6.61 -18.48 -5.23
N SER A 155 -6.81 -17.18 -5.01
CA SER A 155 -7.42 -16.24 -5.96
C SER A 155 -6.47 -15.77 -7.06
N ASP A 156 -5.17 -15.99 -6.94
CA ASP A 156 -4.20 -15.57 -7.94
C ASP A 156 -4.24 -16.54 -9.13
N ALA A 157 -3.77 -16.08 -10.31
CA ALA A 157 -3.77 -16.92 -11.51
C ALA A 157 -3.09 -18.29 -11.23
N PRO A 158 -3.69 -19.42 -11.62
CA PRO A 158 -3.24 -20.78 -11.28
C PRO A 158 -2.01 -21.19 -12.10
N THR A 159 -0.97 -20.36 -12.04
CA THR A 159 0.26 -20.50 -12.81
C THR A 159 1.36 -21.21 -12.02
N MET A 160 1.18 -21.42 -10.70
CA MET A 160 2.24 -21.85 -9.79
C MET A 160 1.70 -22.62 -8.56
N LYS A 161 2.60 -23.28 -7.82
CA LYS A 161 2.32 -24.01 -6.57
C LYS A 161 1.85 -23.06 -5.47
N THR A 162 0.92 -23.52 -4.62
CA THR A 162 0.47 -22.80 -3.42
C THR A 162 1.66 -22.51 -2.48
N GLY A 163 1.69 -21.30 -1.92
CA GLY A 163 2.73 -20.86 -0.98
C GLY A 163 3.59 -19.69 -1.49
N THR A 164 4.78 -19.54 -0.93
CA THR A 164 5.75 -18.51 -1.33
C THR A 164 6.56 -18.99 -2.54
N VAL A 165 6.52 -18.23 -3.63
CA VAL A 165 7.26 -18.52 -4.85
C VAL A 165 8.40 -17.52 -5.04
N THR A 166 9.56 -18.00 -5.48
CA THR A 166 10.67 -17.14 -5.88
C THR A 166 10.58 -16.87 -7.38
N LEU A 167 10.41 -15.61 -7.75
CA LEU A 167 10.36 -15.12 -9.12
C LEU A 167 11.74 -14.62 -9.55
N LYS A 168 12.12 -14.90 -10.79
CA LYS A 168 13.37 -14.37 -11.36
C LYS A 168 13.21 -12.90 -11.69
N THR A 169 14.31 -12.16 -11.66
CA THR A 169 14.35 -10.74 -12.05
C THR A 169 13.87 -10.49 -13.47
N THR A 170 14.00 -11.46 -14.38
CA THR A 170 13.53 -11.41 -15.78
C THR A 170 12.03 -11.59 -15.95
N ASP A 171 11.37 -12.06 -14.89
CA ASP A 171 9.96 -12.46 -14.88
C ASP A 171 9.10 -11.45 -14.09
N VAL A 172 9.71 -10.39 -13.55
CA VAL A 172 9.05 -9.33 -12.79
C VAL A 172 9.39 -7.98 -13.38
N LEU A 173 8.37 -7.25 -13.81
CA LEU A 173 8.43 -5.81 -14.00
C LEU A 173 8.28 -5.16 -12.63
N HIS A 174 9.35 -4.54 -12.13
CA HIS A 174 9.33 -3.76 -10.89
C HIS A 174 9.54 -2.28 -11.23
N ILE A 175 8.58 -1.45 -10.82
CA ILE A 175 8.69 0.01 -10.85
C ILE A 175 8.82 0.46 -9.40
N PRO A 176 10.01 0.87 -8.94
CA PRO A 176 10.17 1.47 -7.63
C PRO A 176 9.71 2.93 -7.65
N GLY A 177 8.99 3.34 -6.62
CA GLY A 177 8.69 4.74 -6.35
C GLY A 177 9.90 5.48 -5.75
N LEU A 178 9.66 6.66 -5.19
CA LEU A 178 10.69 7.46 -4.54
C LEU A 178 11.30 6.69 -3.35
N GLY A 179 12.62 6.51 -3.32
CA GLY A 179 13.35 5.83 -2.25
C GLY A 179 14.86 6.06 -2.34
N PHE A 180 15.59 5.92 -1.23
CA PHE A 180 17.02 6.26 -1.13
C PHE A 180 17.99 5.06 -1.27
N ASP A 181 17.50 3.82 -1.33
CA ASP A 181 18.34 2.62 -1.40
C ASP A 181 18.48 1.99 -2.81
N GLY A 182 17.70 2.50 -3.77
CA GLY A 182 17.68 2.01 -5.15
C GLY A 182 17.15 0.58 -5.33
N LEU A 183 16.60 -0.02 -4.28
CA LEU A 183 16.06 -1.38 -4.28
C LEU A 183 14.54 -1.38 -4.25
N VAL A 184 13.94 -0.62 -3.34
CA VAL A 184 12.49 -0.46 -3.18
C VAL A 184 12.14 1.01 -2.93
N GLY A 185 10.98 1.43 -3.43
CA GLY A 185 10.42 2.73 -3.10
C GLY A 185 9.83 2.76 -1.68
N TYR A 186 9.78 3.94 -1.10
CA TYR A 186 9.17 4.17 0.21
C TYR A 186 7.67 4.42 0.03
N SER A 187 6.84 3.78 0.88
CA SER A 187 5.39 3.99 0.85
C SER A 187 5.05 5.44 1.21
N PRO A 188 4.39 6.21 0.32
CA PRO A 188 3.95 7.57 0.64
C PRO A 188 2.99 7.60 1.83
N ILE A 189 2.14 6.58 1.96
CA ILE A 189 1.21 6.42 3.09
C ILE A 189 1.98 6.23 4.39
N ALA A 190 3.00 5.37 4.40
CA ALA A 190 3.80 5.15 5.59
C ALA A 190 4.64 6.38 5.98
N MET A 191 5.14 7.13 4.98
CA MET A 191 5.82 8.41 5.19
C MET A 191 4.89 9.49 5.77
N ALA A 192 3.65 9.55 5.28
CA ALA A 192 2.65 10.54 5.69
C ALA A 192 1.76 10.08 6.87
N LYS A 193 2.07 8.95 7.50
CA LYS A 193 1.17 8.29 8.47
C LYS A 193 0.72 9.18 9.63
N ASN A 194 1.56 10.11 10.08
CA ASN A 194 1.21 11.01 11.18
C ASN A 194 0.18 12.05 10.76
N ALA A 195 0.31 12.63 9.56
CA ALA A 195 -0.65 13.59 9.03
C ALA A 195 -1.99 12.92 8.71
N ILE A 196 -1.94 11.76 8.05
CA ILE A 196 -3.13 10.93 7.75
C ILE A 196 -3.82 10.52 9.07
N GLY A 197 -3.08 10.02 10.04
CA GLY A 197 -3.63 9.61 11.33
C GLY A 197 -4.25 10.77 12.13
N MET A 198 -3.66 11.97 12.04
CA MET A 198 -4.24 13.17 12.65
C MET A 198 -5.58 13.54 11.99
N ALA A 199 -5.65 13.47 10.66
CA ALA A 199 -6.87 13.74 9.93
C ALA A 199 -7.98 12.71 10.22
N ILE A 200 -7.66 11.41 10.29
CA ILE A 200 -8.59 10.36 10.74
C ILE A 200 -9.11 10.68 12.15
N ALA A 201 -8.22 11.05 13.08
CA ALA A 201 -8.63 11.40 14.44
C ALA A 201 -9.55 12.63 14.49
N CYS A 202 -9.30 13.62 13.63
CA CYS A 202 -10.13 14.82 13.51
C CYS A 202 -11.51 14.50 12.95
N GLU A 203 -11.58 13.69 11.89
CA GLU A 203 -12.85 13.23 11.30
C GLU A 203 -13.68 12.43 12.32
N GLU A 204 -13.05 11.51 13.06
CA GLU A 204 -13.74 10.76 14.11
C GLU A 204 -14.21 11.65 15.26
N TYR A 205 -13.40 12.63 15.68
CA TYR A 205 -13.80 13.59 16.70
C TYR A 205 -15.01 14.41 16.24
N GLY A 206 -14.96 14.93 15.02
CA GLY A 206 -16.06 15.67 14.40
C GLY A 206 -17.33 14.81 14.30
N ALA A 207 -17.22 13.57 13.84
CA ALA A 207 -18.34 12.64 13.76
C ALA A 207 -18.97 12.39 15.14
N LYS A 208 -18.16 12.16 16.18
CA LYS A 208 -18.66 11.99 17.56
C LYS A 208 -19.29 13.26 18.10
N PHE A 209 -18.70 14.42 17.82
CA PHE A 209 -19.23 15.72 18.22
C PHE A 209 -20.64 15.94 17.64
N PHE A 210 -20.82 15.74 16.33
CA PHE A 210 -22.14 15.86 15.70
C PHE A 210 -23.11 14.76 16.11
N ALA A 211 -22.64 13.52 16.30
CA ALA A 211 -23.46 12.42 16.80
C ALA A 211 -24.03 12.71 18.20
N ASN A 212 -23.30 13.46 19.03
CA ASN A 212 -23.74 13.90 20.35
C ASN A 212 -24.45 15.27 20.32
N GLY A 213 -25.04 15.66 19.20
CA GLY A 213 -25.83 16.89 19.09
C GLY A 213 -25.00 18.17 19.23
N ALA A 214 -23.70 18.12 18.87
CA ALA A 214 -22.76 19.22 19.05
C ALA A 214 -22.62 19.71 20.52
N THR A 215 -23.09 18.91 21.48
CA THR A 215 -22.92 19.21 22.90
C THR A 215 -21.60 18.61 23.39
N PRO A 216 -20.66 19.41 23.91
CA PRO A 216 -19.51 18.87 24.62
C PRO A 216 -20.02 18.04 25.80
N GLY A 217 -19.34 16.92 26.11
CA GLY A 217 -19.69 16.13 27.29
C GLY A 217 -19.70 17.01 28.55
N GLY A 218 -20.82 16.99 29.29
CA GLY A 218 -20.97 17.69 30.56
C GLY A 218 -20.67 16.79 31.76
N ILE A 219 -20.33 17.40 32.90
CA ILE A 219 -20.25 16.71 34.19
C ILE A 219 -21.60 16.85 34.88
N LEU A 220 -22.26 15.73 35.15
CA LEU A 220 -23.50 15.71 35.94
C LEU A 220 -23.13 15.61 37.41
N GLU A 221 -23.31 16.71 38.14
CA GLU A 221 -23.07 16.79 39.59
C GLU A 221 -24.40 16.68 40.35
N HIS A 222 -24.42 15.85 41.40
CA HIS A 222 -25.60 15.68 42.26
C HIS A 222 -25.19 15.88 43.74
N PRO A 223 -25.89 16.74 44.51
CA PRO A 223 -25.46 17.17 45.85
C PRO A 223 -25.53 16.07 46.94
N GLY A 224 -25.88 14.83 46.60
CA GLY A 224 -25.97 13.70 47.54
C GLY A 224 -25.80 12.34 46.85
N THR A 225 -25.89 11.25 47.61
CA THR A 225 -25.69 9.90 47.07
C THR A 225 -26.80 9.49 46.11
N VAL A 226 -26.44 9.27 44.85
CA VAL A 226 -27.38 8.76 43.83
C VAL A 226 -27.59 7.26 44.06
N LYS A 227 -28.86 6.86 44.32
CA LYS A 227 -29.22 5.46 44.59
C LYS A 227 -29.07 4.54 43.37
N ASP A 228 -29.29 5.08 42.17
CA ASP A 228 -29.15 4.36 40.90
C ASP A 228 -28.49 5.26 39.84
N PRO A 229 -27.15 5.29 39.78
CA PRO A 229 -26.41 6.13 38.84
C PRO A 229 -26.66 5.75 37.36
N ALA A 230 -26.97 4.48 37.08
CA ALA A 230 -27.18 4.00 35.72
C ALA A 230 -28.47 4.60 35.13
N LYS A 231 -29.56 4.58 35.90
CA LYS A 231 -30.85 5.15 35.48
C LYS A 231 -30.79 6.67 35.26
N VAL A 232 -30.02 7.39 36.07
CA VAL A 232 -29.80 8.84 35.90
C VAL A 232 -29.02 9.11 34.61
N ARG A 233 -27.95 8.35 34.34
CA ARG A 233 -27.19 8.45 33.09
C ARG A 233 -28.04 8.13 31.86
N GLU A 234 -28.87 7.10 31.95
CA GLU A 234 -29.76 6.69 30.86
C GLU A 234 -30.83 7.74 30.55
N SER A 235 -31.46 8.30 31.59
CA SER A 235 -32.41 9.40 31.46
C SER A 235 -31.77 10.68 30.88
N TRP A 236 -30.54 10.99 31.28
CA TRP A 236 -29.81 12.13 30.73
C TRP A 236 -29.49 11.92 29.24
N ASN A 237 -28.96 10.75 28.89
CA ASN A 237 -28.64 10.42 27.50
C ASN A 237 -29.89 10.35 26.62
N SER A 238 -31.04 9.91 27.14
CA SER A 238 -32.29 9.90 26.37
C SER A 238 -32.83 11.30 26.09
N ALA A 239 -32.62 12.25 27.01
CA ALA A 239 -33.13 13.61 26.90
C ALA A 239 -32.19 14.54 26.11
N PHE A 240 -30.87 14.33 26.21
CA PHE A 240 -29.86 15.27 25.71
C PHE A 240 -28.80 14.63 24.80
N GLY A 241 -28.86 13.31 24.57
CA GLY A 241 -27.92 12.59 23.70
C GLY A 241 -28.49 12.37 22.30
N GLY A 242 -27.62 12.42 21.28
CA GLY A 242 -28.00 12.12 19.89
C GLY A 242 -28.33 13.38 19.07
N SER A 243 -28.05 13.34 17.77
CA SER A 243 -28.35 14.43 16.83
C SER A 243 -29.86 14.70 16.65
N SER A 244 -30.73 13.77 17.05
CA SER A 244 -32.20 13.92 17.01
C SER A 244 -32.76 14.71 18.19
N ASN A 245 -31.97 14.90 19.25
CA ASN A 245 -32.36 15.59 20.48
C ASN A 245 -31.63 16.94 20.62
N ALA A 246 -30.97 17.40 19.56
CA ALA A 246 -30.29 18.69 19.45
C ALA A 246 -31.25 19.80 18.99
#